data_AF-A0A382NV64-F1
#
_entry.id   AF-A0A382NV64-F1
#
_cell.length_a   1.000
_cell.length_b   1.000
_cell.length_c   1.000
_cell.angle_alpha   90.00
_cell.angle_beta   90.00
_cell.angle_gamma   90.00
#
_symmetry.space_group_name_H-M   'P 1'
#
loop_
_entity.id
_entity.type
_entity.pdbx_description
1 polymer ?
#
loop_
_entity_poly.entity_id
_entity_poly.type
_entity_poly.pdbx_seq_one_letter_code
_entity_poly.pdbx_strand_id
1 'polypeptide(L)'
;AAWLVSRMVGGRALGAIHDYAVDCYKSIEQETCQSVSWHGCGSLRVATSADHLDWIHHLCDAVQGRGQEAVMLGPKEVADLNPLYDTRAAGVVAGIYTPDDGHVDPAGACLALASGARQMGAEVIRQCRVTGIRQLKNREWAVDTEKGRVIGEHVVNAGGYHARQIGAFSGLDLPIVTLQHHYVVTDDVPEFDDMNHEIPVTRDDYFCGYLRREQKSVLIGIYDKQAPQAVWLEGCPWDSEHELFDPNLDAISPWLENCFQRYPVLTDRGIKRIVNGGITYTPDGAMLLGPAPGHPNYWLACGATVGIAWGPGAGRALAQWIVHGSADISTRAFDPRRFGDWLGAEYARERAIEDYTIRQALP
;
A
#
# COMPACT_ATOMS: atom_id res chain seq x y z
N ALA A 1 -7.48 -1.51 -0.46
CA ALA A 1 -6.50 -1.03 -1.46
C ALA A 1 -6.65 -1.88 -2.71
N ALA A 2 -6.48 -1.34 -3.92
CA ALA A 2 -6.62 -2.11 -5.17
C ALA A 2 -5.37 -2.87 -5.62
N TRP A 3 -4.46 -3.17 -4.68
CA TRP A 3 -3.32 -4.07 -4.91
C TRP A 3 -2.36 -3.57 -6.00
N LEU A 4 -2.25 -2.24 -6.09
CA LEU A 4 -1.42 -1.53 -7.06
C LEU A 4 0.04 -1.52 -6.61
N VAL A 5 0.96 -1.77 -7.53
CA VAL A 5 2.40 -1.75 -7.30
C VAL A 5 3.02 -0.81 -8.34
N SER A 6 3.63 0.28 -7.87
CA SER A 6 4.12 1.32 -8.76
C SER A 6 5.43 1.94 -8.29
N ARG A 7 6.42 2.00 -9.18
CA ARG A 7 7.70 2.68 -8.97
C ARG A 7 7.58 4.20 -8.98
N MET A 8 6.43 4.75 -9.37
CA MET A 8 6.17 6.19 -9.51
C MET A 8 6.10 6.92 -8.17
N VAL A 9 7.26 7.07 -7.52
CA VAL A 9 7.44 7.77 -6.23
C VAL A 9 8.70 8.64 -6.23
N GLY A 10 8.63 9.80 -5.56
CA GLY A 10 9.72 10.79 -5.51
C GLY A 10 10.87 10.46 -4.55
N GLY A 11 10.60 9.80 -3.43
CA GLY A 11 11.61 9.53 -2.40
C GLY A 11 12.56 8.39 -2.77
N ARG A 12 13.89 8.56 -2.58
CA ARG A 12 14.90 7.54 -2.94
C ARG A 12 14.73 6.22 -2.19
N ALA A 13 14.62 6.27 -0.86
CA ALA A 13 14.49 5.06 -0.04
C ALA A 13 13.15 4.34 -0.29
N LEU A 14 12.05 5.11 -0.38
CA LEU A 14 10.74 4.58 -0.72
C LEU A 14 10.73 3.99 -2.13
N GLY A 15 11.34 4.67 -3.09
CA GLY A 15 11.51 4.21 -4.47
C GLY A 15 12.20 2.86 -4.54
N ALA A 16 13.33 2.70 -3.86
CA ALA A 16 14.03 1.42 -3.82
C ALA A 16 13.19 0.26 -3.23
N ILE A 17 12.30 0.56 -2.27
CA ILE A 17 11.35 -0.42 -1.72
C ILE A 17 10.35 -0.86 -2.81
N HIS A 18 9.80 0.10 -3.57
CA HIS A 18 8.86 -0.20 -4.67
C HIS A 18 9.54 -0.90 -5.84
N ASP A 19 10.76 -0.49 -6.19
CA ASP A 19 11.55 -1.09 -7.27
C ASP A 19 11.71 -2.59 -7.01
N TYR A 20 12.12 -2.96 -5.79
CA TYR A 20 12.21 -4.36 -5.39
C TYR A 20 10.86 -5.08 -5.35
N ALA A 21 9.77 -4.40 -4.96
CA ALA A 21 8.45 -5.01 -4.95
C ALA A 21 7.98 -5.39 -6.36
N VAL A 22 8.17 -4.51 -7.34
CA VAL A 22 7.86 -4.82 -8.75
C VAL A 22 8.70 -6.00 -9.25
N ASP A 23 10.01 -5.99 -8.98
CA ASP A 23 10.91 -7.06 -9.42
C ASP A 23 10.53 -8.40 -8.78
N CYS A 24 10.23 -8.39 -7.48
CA CYS A 24 9.82 -9.57 -6.73
C CYS A 24 8.52 -10.18 -7.29
N TYR A 25 7.49 -9.37 -7.55
CA TYR A 25 6.23 -9.91 -8.08
C TYR A 25 6.35 -10.43 -9.51
N LYS A 26 7.30 -9.92 -10.31
CA LYS A 26 7.61 -10.47 -11.64
C LYS A 26 8.31 -11.82 -11.59
N SER A 27 9.14 -12.10 -10.57
CA SER A 27 9.95 -13.33 -10.50
C SER A 27 9.36 -14.42 -9.61
N ILE A 28 8.60 -14.07 -8.56
CA ILE A 28 8.28 -14.99 -7.47
C ILE A 28 7.48 -16.23 -7.89
N GLU A 29 6.68 -16.15 -8.95
CA GLU A 29 5.98 -17.32 -9.48
C GLU A 29 6.97 -18.40 -9.97
N GLN A 30 8.08 -18.00 -10.59
CA GLN A 30 9.11 -18.90 -11.08
C GLN A 30 9.85 -19.60 -9.94
N GLU A 31 10.01 -18.90 -8.82
CA GLU A 31 10.69 -19.40 -7.63
C GLU A 31 9.80 -20.36 -6.82
N THR A 32 8.50 -20.05 -6.74
CA THR A 32 7.60 -20.69 -5.76
C THR A 32 6.57 -21.63 -6.36
N CYS A 33 6.41 -21.61 -7.69
CA CYS A 33 5.33 -22.28 -8.43
C CYS A 33 3.92 -21.89 -7.97
N GLN A 34 3.78 -20.74 -7.30
CA GLN A 34 2.51 -20.17 -6.87
C GLN A 34 2.23 -18.93 -7.72
N SER A 35 1.07 -18.89 -8.37
CA SER A 35 0.70 -17.70 -9.13
C SER A 35 0.35 -16.55 -8.18
N VAL A 36 0.82 -15.36 -8.54
CA VAL A 36 0.47 -14.09 -7.92
C VAL A 36 -0.44 -13.26 -8.84
N SER A 37 -0.74 -13.76 -10.05
CA SER A 37 -1.52 -13.03 -11.05
C SER A 37 -0.94 -11.63 -11.30
N TRP A 38 0.35 -11.55 -11.64
CA TRP A 38 1.00 -10.27 -11.94
C TRP A 38 0.49 -9.70 -13.26
N HIS A 39 -0.10 -8.50 -13.21
CA HIS A 39 -0.54 -7.74 -14.38
C HIS A 39 0.38 -6.53 -14.58
N GLY A 40 1.40 -6.69 -15.42
CA GLY A 40 2.32 -5.62 -15.82
C GLY A 40 1.71 -4.65 -16.85
N CYS A 41 0.59 -4.02 -16.52
CA CYS A 41 -0.11 -3.06 -17.41
C CYS A 41 0.48 -1.63 -17.33
N GLY A 42 1.46 -1.41 -16.47
CA GLY A 42 2.05 -0.12 -16.18
C GLY A 42 1.18 0.78 -15.30
N SER A 43 1.71 1.93 -14.93
CA SER A 43 1.01 2.95 -14.14
C SER A 43 1.08 4.31 -14.80
N LEU A 44 -0.04 5.01 -14.80
CA LEU A 44 -0.24 6.31 -15.42
C LEU A 44 -0.67 7.33 -14.37
N ARG A 45 -0.04 8.51 -14.36
CA ARG A 45 -0.54 9.70 -13.67
C ARG A 45 -0.65 10.85 -14.65
N VAL A 46 -1.75 11.59 -14.59
CA VAL A 46 -2.04 12.70 -15.50
C VAL A 46 -1.80 14.05 -14.82
N ALA A 47 -1.39 15.04 -15.61
CA ALA A 47 -1.27 16.43 -15.21
C ALA A 47 -2.27 17.28 -15.98
N THR A 48 -3.06 18.07 -15.25
CA THR A 48 -4.13 18.93 -15.78
C THR A 48 -3.92 20.42 -15.46
N SER A 49 -2.77 20.75 -14.86
CA SER A 49 -2.35 22.11 -14.52
C SER A 49 -0.82 22.23 -14.62
N ALA A 50 -0.30 23.46 -14.57
CA ALA A 50 1.14 23.70 -14.52
C ALA A 50 1.79 23.09 -13.26
N ASP A 51 1.13 23.22 -12.11
CA ASP A 51 1.65 22.65 -10.85
C ASP A 51 1.70 21.11 -10.91
N HIS A 52 0.69 20.47 -11.52
CA HIS A 52 0.74 19.02 -11.77
C HIS A 52 1.87 18.65 -12.74
N LEU A 53 2.14 19.49 -13.73
CA LEU A 53 3.23 19.25 -14.69
C LEU A 53 4.59 19.27 -13.99
N ASP A 54 4.86 20.26 -13.15
CA ASP A 54 6.08 20.34 -12.35
C ASP A 54 6.23 19.12 -11.43
N TRP A 55 5.13 18.68 -10.82
CA TRP A 55 5.11 17.49 -9.97
C TRP A 55 5.44 16.20 -10.74
N ILE A 56 4.84 15.97 -11.92
CA ILE A 56 5.15 14.76 -12.70
C ILE A 56 6.56 14.80 -13.29
N HIS A 57 7.13 15.99 -13.57
CA HIS A 57 8.55 16.12 -13.90
C HIS A 57 9.44 15.65 -12.75
N HIS A 58 9.17 16.10 -11.52
CA HIS A 58 9.89 15.62 -10.34
C HIS A 58 9.80 14.10 -10.18
N LEU A 59 8.59 13.53 -10.36
CA LEU A 59 8.41 12.08 -10.29
C LEU A 59 9.21 11.35 -11.38
N CYS A 60 9.22 11.87 -12.61
CA CYS A 60 9.96 11.29 -13.72
C CYS A 60 11.47 11.25 -13.42
N ASP A 61 12.04 12.39 -13.01
CA ASP A 61 13.44 12.52 -12.65
C ASP A 61 13.80 11.59 -11.47
N ALA A 62 12.91 11.46 -10.49
CA ALA A 62 13.13 10.59 -9.35
C ALA A 62 13.18 9.10 -9.74
N VAL A 63 12.28 8.66 -10.63
CA VAL A 63 12.22 7.28 -11.13
C VAL A 63 13.43 6.98 -12.00
N GLN A 64 13.73 7.84 -12.98
CA GLN A 64 14.89 7.69 -13.87
C GLN A 64 16.21 7.78 -13.10
N GLY A 65 16.29 8.63 -12.07
CA GLY A 65 17.45 8.74 -11.18
C GLY A 65 17.73 7.47 -10.36
N ARG A 66 16.76 6.56 -10.23
CA ARG A 66 16.95 5.20 -9.66
C ARG A 66 17.29 4.14 -10.72
N GLY A 67 17.43 4.53 -11.99
CA GLY A 67 17.68 3.62 -13.11
C GLY A 67 16.44 2.87 -13.60
N GLN A 68 15.25 3.34 -13.22
CA GLN A 68 13.98 2.73 -13.62
C GLN A 68 13.34 3.50 -14.78
N GLU A 69 12.55 2.81 -15.60
CA GLU A 69 11.89 3.44 -16.74
C GLU A 69 10.69 4.30 -16.31
N ALA A 70 10.68 5.56 -16.74
CA ALA A 70 9.53 6.46 -16.70
C ALA A 70 9.53 7.33 -17.95
N VAL A 71 8.35 7.52 -18.53
CA VAL A 71 8.16 8.22 -19.81
C VAL A 71 7.16 9.35 -19.60
N MET A 72 7.52 10.55 -20.07
CA MET A 72 6.60 11.67 -20.18
C MET A 72 5.75 11.50 -21.44
N LEU A 73 4.43 11.63 -21.30
CA LEU A 73 3.46 11.46 -22.36
C LEU A 73 2.75 12.77 -22.65
N GLY A 74 2.54 13.08 -23.92
CA GLY A 74 1.60 14.10 -24.36
C GLY A 74 0.14 13.61 -24.27
N PRO A 75 -0.85 14.51 -24.41
CA PRO A 75 -2.27 14.15 -24.24
C PRO A 75 -2.74 13.06 -25.21
N LYS A 76 -2.20 13.04 -26.44
CA LYS A 76 -2.51 11.99 -27.42
C LYS A 76 -2.01 10.62 -26.96
N GLU A 77 -0.77 10.54 -26.48
CA GLU A 77 -0.18 9.28 -26.02
C GLU A 77 -0.91 8.75 -24.78
N VAL A 78 -1.37 9.64 -23.89
CA VAL A 78 -2.25 9.28 -22.78
C VAL A 78 -3.56 8.66 -23.28
N ALA A 79 -4.19 9.25 -24.30
CA ALA A 79 -5.43 8.73 -24.88
C ALA A 79 -5.24 7.39 -25.61
N ASP A 80 -4.10 7.22 -26.30
CA ASP A 80 -3.76 5.98 -26.98
C ASP A 80 -3.52 4.84 -25.97
N LEU A 81 -2.91 5.15 -24.81
CA LEU A 81 -2.61 4.19 -23.74
C LEU A 81 -3.82 3.88 -22.83
N ASN A 82 -4.70 4.85 -22.58
CA ASN A 82 -5.94 4.64 -21.85
C ASN A 82 -7.13 5.26 -22.62
N PRO A 83 -7.68 4.53 -23.60
CA PRO A 83 -8.77 5.02 -24.45
C PRO A 83 -10.07 5.30 -23.70
N LEU A 84 -10.23 4.80 -22.48
CA LEU A 84 -11.41 5.05 -21.65
C LEU A 84 -11.33 6.41 -20.93
N TYR A 85 -10.15 7.02 -20.84
CA TYR A 85 -9.92 8.31 -20.19
C TYR A 85 -10.13 9.46 -21.18
N ASP A 86 -11.06 10.38 -20.89
CA ASP A 86 -11.31 11.55 -21.73
C ASP A 86 -10.26 12.64 -21.46
N THR A 87 -9.12 12.53 -22.15
CA THR A 87 -8.00 13.48 -22.03
C THR A 87 -8.39 14.91 -22.39
N ARG A 88 -9.37 15.10 -23.28
CA ARG A 88 -9.80 16.42 -23.74
C ARG A 88 -10.68 17.09 -22.70
N ALA A 89 -11.75 16.42 -22.26
CA ALA A 89 -12.60 16.94 -21.19
C ALA A 89 -11.80 17.12 -19.90
N ALA A 90 -10.77 16.29 -19.71
CA ALA A 90 -9.89 16.41 -18.57
C ALA A 90 -8.95 17.61 -18.58
N GLY A 91 -8.70 18.21 -19.75
CA GLY A 91 -7.69 19.24 -19.90
C GLY A 91 -6.28 18.71 -19.62
N VAL A 92 -5.99 17.46 -20.03
CA VAL A 92 -4.66 16.86 -19.85
C VAL A 92 -3.63 17.68 -20.60
N VAL A 93 -2.60 18.11 -19.88
CA VAL A 93 -1.43 18.81 -20.41
C VAL A 93 -0.31 17.81 -20.70
N ALA A 94 -0.12 16.83 -19.80
CA ALA A 94 0.84 15.75 -19.95
C ALA A 94 0.47 14.57 -19.03
N GLY A 95 1.18 13.46 -19.16
CA GLY A 95 1.16 12.36 -18.20
C GLY A 95 2.57 11.81 -17.96
N ILE A 96 2.72 11.05 -16.89
CA ILE A 96 3.89 10.20 -16.64
C ILE A 96 3.43 8.75 -16.65
N TYR A 97 4.19 7.90 -17.33
CA TYR A 97 3.93 6.48 -17.46
C TYR A 97 5.15 5.66 -17.05
N THR A 98 4.92 4.64 -16.22
CA THR A 98 5.92 3.66 -15.80
C THR A 98 5.49 2.28 -16.31
N PRO A 99 6.08 1.78 -17.41
CA PRO A 99 5.59 0.60 -18.13
C PRO A 99 5.69 -0.70 -17.33
N ASP A 100 6.68 -0.75 -16.44
CA ASP A 100 6.99 -1.94 -15.67
C ASP A 100 6.08 -2.16 -14.46
N ASP A 101 5.25 -1.18 -14.11
CA ASP A 101 4.37 -1.20 -12.96
C ASP A 101 3.10 -2.04 -13.22
N GLY A 102 2.23 -2.17 -12.22
CA GLY A 102 1.02 -2.97 -12.39
C GLY A 102 0.21 -3.21 -11.14
N HIS A 103 -0.45 -4.36 -11.12
CA HIS A 103 -1.17 -4.88 -9.95
C HIS A 103 -1.01 -6.39 -9.81
N VAL A 104 -1.32 -6.89 -8.63
CA VAL A 104 -1.13 -8.29 -8.24
C VAL A 104 -2.32 -8.78 -7.41
N ASP A 105 -2.60 -10.09 -7.41
CA ASP A 105 -3.51 -10.67 -6.42
C ASP A 105 -2.81 -10.70 -5.04
N PRO A 106 -3.32 -9.97 -4.03
CA PRO A 106 -2.67 -9.90 -2.72
C PRO A 106 -2.65 -11.26 -1.99
N ALA A 107 -3.69 -12.09 -2.19
CA ALA A 107 -3.77 -13.38 -1.53
C ALA A 107 -2.74 -14.34 -2.13
N GLY A 108 -2.70 -14.43 -3.46
CA GLY A 108 -1.67 -15.17 -4.20
C GLY A 108 -0.26 -14.69 -3.86
N ALA A 109 -0.02 -13.38 -3.85
CA ALA A 109 1.27 -12.79 -3.46
C ALA A 109 1.72 -13.22 -2.05
N CYS A 110 0.82 -13.16 -1.06
CA CYS A 110 1.10 -13.58 0.30
C CYS A 110 1.40 -15.09 0.38
N LEU A 111 0.61 -15.91 -0.31
CA LEU A 111 0.80 -17.36 -0.36
C LEU A 111 2.10 -17.75 -1.07
N ALA A 112 2.47 -17.05 -2.14
CA ALA A 112 3.73 -17.25 -2.85
C ALA A 112 4.93 -16.96 -1.94
N LEU A 113 4.94 -15.80 -1.26
CA LEU A 113 5.99 -15.45 -0.28
C LEU A 113 6.08 -16.48 0.86
N ALA A 114 4.94 -16.93 1.39
CA ALA A 114 4.91 -17.95 2.44
C ALA A 114 5.39 -19.33 1.93
N SER A 115 5.09 -19.67 0.68
CA SER A 115 5.59 -20.88 0.01
C SER A 115 7.11 -20.83 -0.12
N GLY A 116 7.66 -19.74 -0.67
CA GLY A 116 9.10 -19.53 -0.80
C GLY A 116 9.81 -19.62 0.56
N ALA A 117 9.27 -18.98 1.59
CA ALA A 117 9.82 -19.05 2.94
C ALA A 117 9.88 -20.51 3.46
N ARG A 118 8.82 -21.29 3.27
CA ARG A 118 8.78 -22.72 3.66
C ARG A 118 9.77 -23.57 2.89
N GLN A 119 9.92 -23.34 1.58
CA GLN A 119 10.92 -24.03 0.76
C GLN A 119 12.35 -23.78 1.26
N MET A 120 12.59 -22.63 1.89
CA MET A 120 13.86 -22.27 2.53
C MET A 120 13.95 -22.68 4.01
N GLY A 121 12.99 -23.45 4.53
CA GLY A 121 13.02 -24.01 5.89
C GLY A 121 12.31 -23.19 6.96
N ALA A 122 11.63 -22.09 6.62
CA ALA A 122 10.81 -21.36 7.59
C ALA A 122 9.55 -22.14 7.97
N GLU A 123 9.15 -22.07 9.23
CA GLU A 123 7.87 -22.61 9.70
C GLU A 123 6.81 -21.49 9.70
N VAL A 124 5.61 -21.79 9.17
CA VAL A 124 4.48 -20.86 9.16
C VAL A 124 3.28 -21.51 9.82
N ILE A 125 3.01 -21.10 11.06
CA ILE A 125 1.94 -21.63 11.91
C ILE A 125 0.75 -20.67 11.89
N ARG A 126 -0.34 -21.06 11.23
CA ARG A 126 -1.60 -20.29 11.18
C ARG A 126 -2.47 -20.58 12.41
N GLN A 127 -3.47 -19.73 12.66
CA GLN A 127 -4.40 -19.86 13.78
C GLN A 127 -3.63 -20.03 15.11
N CYS A 128 -2.65 -19.17 15.31
CA CYS A 128 -1.69 -19.23 16.41
C CYS A 128 -1.51 -17.81 16.94
N ARG A 129 -2.53 -17.30 17.63
CA ARG A 129 -2.50 -15.91 18.10
C ARG A 129 -1.43 -15.76 19.18
N VAL A 130 -0.64 -14.70 19.07
CA VAL A 130 0.28 -14.26 20.12
C VAL A 130 -0.52 -13.64 21.26
N THR A 131 -0.25 -14.06 22.49
CA THR A 131 -0.93 -13.61 23.72
C THR A 131 0.00 -12.88 24.69
N GLY A 132 1.32 -12.91 24.43
CA GLY A 132 2.29 -12.17 25.20
C GLY A 132 3.69 -12.21 24.57
N ILE A 133 4.46 -11.15 24.75
CA ILE A 133 5.84 -11.03 24.27
C ILE A 133 6.66 -10.36 25.38
N ARG A 134 7.73 -11.01 25.84
CA ARG A 134 8.64 -10.41 26.82
C ARG A 134 10.08 -10.83 26.59
N GLN A 135 11.01 -9.97 26.99
CA GLN A 135 12.42 -10.30 27.02
C GLN A 135 12.77 -11.10 28.28
N LEU A 136 13.57 -12.15 28.10
CA LEU A 136 14.09 -12.99 29.16
C LEU A 136 15.41 -12.42 29.72
N LYS A 137 15.85 -12.93 30.88
CA LYS A 137 17.10 -12.49 31.53
C LYS A 137 18.35 -12.71 30.67
N ASN A 138 18.32 -13.72 29.80
CA ASN A 138 19.39 -14.03 28.84
C ASN A 138 19.29 -13.20 27.54
N ARG A 139 18.40 -12.20 27.47
CA ARG A 139 18.16 -11.28 26.34
C ARG A 139 17.41 -11.87 25.14
N GLU A 140 17.10 -13.17 25.15
CA GLU A 140 16.16 -13.78 24.20
C GLU A 140 14.73 -13.31 24.46
N TRP A 141 13.86 -13.53 23.49
CA TRP A 141 12.45 -13.20 23.55
C TRP A 141 11.61 -14.45 23.73
N ALA A 142 10.66 -14.39 24.67
CA ALA A 142 9.61 -15.37 24.82
C ALA A 142 8.31 -14.83 24.22
N VAL A 143 7.78 -15.56 23.23
CA VAL A 143 6.50 -15.30 22.59
C VAL A 143 5.51 -16.37 23.05
N ASP A 144 4.55 -15.97 23.89
CA ASP A 144 3.44 -16.82 24.30
C ASP A 144 2.37 -16.81 23.22
N THR A 145 1.87 -17.99 22.85
CA THR A 145 0.81 -18.16 21.85
C THR A 145 -0.23 -19.16 22.35
N GLU A 146 -1.36 -19.21 21.66
CA GLU A 146 -2.40 -20.23 21.90
C GLU A 146 -1.92 -21.67 21.67
N LYS A 147 -0.83 -21.88 20.93
CA LYS A 147 -0.28 -23.21 20.63
C LYS A 147 1.00 -23.52 21.42
N GLY A 148 1.36 -22.69 22.38
CA GLY A 148 2.55 -22.84 23.21
C GLY A 148 3.52 -21.67 23.07
N ARG A 149 4.65 -21.77 23.77
CA ARG A 149 5.67 -20.73 23.80
C ARG A 149 6.75 -21.00 22.76
N VAL A 150 7.18 -19.95 22.09
CA VAL A 150 8.38 -19.93 21.22
C VAL A 150 9.43 -19.03 21.86
N ILE A 151 10.69 -19.49 21.86
CA ILE A 151 11.86 -18.70 22.29
C ILE A 151 12.69 -18.37 21.05
N GLY A 152 13.11 -17.12 20.90
CA GLY A 152 13.96 -16.69 19.80
C GLY A 152 14.83 -15.48 20.14
N GLU A 153 15.91 -15.29 19.40
CA GLU A 153 16.85 -14.17 19.61
C GLU A 153 16.28 -12.83 19.13
N HIS A 154 15.38 -12.88 18.14
CA HIS A 154 14.74 -11.73 17.50
C HIS A 154 13.22 -11.92 17.41
N VAL A 155 12.48 -10.81 17.47
CA VAL A 155 11.03 -10.75 17.23
C VAL A 155 10.73 -9.67 16.22
N VAL A 156 9.87 -9.93 15.25
CA VAL A 156 9.38 -8.94 14.28
C VAL A 156 7.87 -8.77 14.46
N ASN A 157 7.43 -7.55 14.76
CA ASN A 157 6.00 -7.21 14.77
C ASN A 157 5.59 -6.69 13.39
N ALA A 158 4.95 -7.57 12.63
CA ALA A 158 4.29 -7.30 11.34
C ALA A 158 2.77 -7.48 11.44
N GLY A 159 2.18 -7.19 12.60
CA GLY A 159 0.79 -7.54 12.94
C GLY A 159 -0.31 -6.70 12.28
N GLY A 160 -0.03 -5.94 11.23
CA GLY A 160 -1.02 -5.10 10.55
C GLY A 160 -1.79 -4.19 11.53
N TYR A 161 -3.12 -4.24 11.49
CA TYR A 161 -3.99 -3.48 12.41
C TYR A 161 -3.92 -3.95 13.87
N HIS A 162 -3.40 -5.15 14.15
CA HIS A 162 -3.09 -5.62 15.51
C HIS A 162 -1.71 -5.20 16.01
N ALA A 163 -0.88 -4.55 15.18
CA ALA A 163 0.51 -4.26 15.55
C ALA A 163 0.60 -3.44 16.85
N ARG A 164 -0.32 -2.48 17.07
CA ARG A 164 -0.40 -1.71 18.33
C ARG A 164 -0.70 -2.59 19.54
N GLN A 165 -1.70 -3.48 19.43
CA GLN A 165 -2.05 -4.42 20.50
C GLN A 165 -0.91 -5.41 20.80
N ILE A 166 -0.23 -5.89 19.76
CA ILE A 166 0.94 -6.79 19.89
C ILE A 166 2.14 -6.06 20.51
N GLY A 167 2.36 -4.79 20.15
CA GLY A 167 3.40 -3.96 20.75
C GLY A 167 3.19 -3.75 22.25
N ALA A 168 1.94 -3.56 22.68
CA ALA A 168 1.58 -3.36 24.08
C ALA A 168 1.99 -4.52 24.98
N PHE A 169 2.08 -5.75 24.48
CA PHE A 169 2.59 -6.90 25.26
C PHE A 169 4.02 -6.70 25.77
N SER A 170 4.82 -5.91 25.05
CA SER A 170 6.17 -5.54 25.44
C SER A 170 6.29 -4.09 25.91
N GLY A 171 5.18 -3.43 26.23
CA GLY A 171 5.18 -2.04 26.72
C GLY A 171 5.44 -0.98 25.64
N LEU A 172 5.32 -1.33 24.36
CA LEU A 172 5.36 -0.37 23.25
C LEU A 172 3.97 0.23 23.03
N ASP A 173 3.88 1.56 22.92
CA ASP A 173 2.71 2.24 22.36
C ASP A 173 3.03 2.69 20.93
N LEU A 174 2.54 1.95 19.95
CA LEU A 174 2.80 2.24 18.54
C LEU A 174 1.79 3.26 18.02
N PRO A 175 2.23 4.33 17.34
CA PRO A 175 1.35 5.38 16.81
C PRO A 175 0.70 4.92 15.52
N ILE A 176 -0.14 3.89 15.60
CA ILE A 176 -0.83 3.29 14.45
C ILE A 176 -2.33 3.47 14.65
N VAL A 177 -2.97 4.03 13.62
CA VAL A 177 -4.40 4.30 13.56
C VAL A 177 -4.94 3.58 12.32
N THR A 178 -6.09 2.93 12.43
CA THR A 178 -6.73 2.32 11.26
C THR A 178 -7.76 3.29 10.69
N LEU A 179 -7.66 3.59 9.40
CA LEU A 179 -8.60 4.42 8.66
C LEU A 179 -9.37 3.58 7.64
N GLN A 180 -10.66 3.88 7.49
CA GLN A 180 -11.50 3.31 6.45
C GLN A 180 -11.09 3.79 5.05
N HIS A 181 -11.15 2.91 4.06
CA HIS A 181 -10.88 3.23 2.66
C HIS A 181 -11.76 2.42 1.72
N HIS A 182 -12.33 3.12 0.74
CA HIS A 182 -13.30 2.57 -0.18
C HIS A 182 -12.69 2.23 -1.54
N TYR A 183 -13.17 1.13 -2.12
CA TYR A 183 -13.17 0.97 -3.55
C TYR A 183 -14.49 0.39 -4.05
N VAL A 184 -14.85 0.74 -5.28
CA VAL A 184 -16.02 0.23 -5.99
C VAL A 184 -15.58 -0.59 -7.19
N VAL A 185 -16.39 -1.58 -7.55
CA VAL A 185 -16.25 -2.34 -8.79
C VAL A 185 -17.51 -2.15 -9.62
N THR A 186 -17.34 -1.69 -10.86
CA THR A 186 -18.43 -1.40 -11.78
C THR A 186 -19.05 -2.68 -12.35
N ASP A 187 -20.12 -2.50 -13.13
CA ASP A 187 -20.55 -3.50 -14.11
C ASP A 187 -19.49 -3.74 -15.19
N ASP A 188 -19.73 -4.74 -16.05
CA ASP A 188 -18.84 -5.04 -17.17
C ASP A 188 -18.75 -3.84 -18.12
N VAL A 189 -17.55 -3.63 -18.64
CA VAL A 189 -17.15 -2.57 -19.58
C VAL A 189 -16.79 -3.27 -20.89
N PRO A 190 -17.76 -3.41 -21.83
CA PRO A 190 -17.57 -4.11 -23.10
C PRO A 190 -16.44 -3.55 -23.95
N GLU A 191 -16.10 -2.28 -23.77
CA GLU A 191 -15.00 -1.61 -24.45
C GLU A 191 -13.66 -2.35 -24.26
N PHE A 192 -13.51 -3.12 -23.17
CA PHE A 192 -12.34 -3.96 -22.95
C PHE A 192 -12.22 -5.15 -23.90
N ASP A 193 -13.31 -5.62 -24.51
CA ASP A 193 -13.29 -6.77 -25.43
C ASP A 193 -12.61 -6.39 -26.77
N ASP A 194 -12.62 -5.10 -27.13
CA ASP A 194 -12.00 -4.57 -28.35
C ASP A 194 -10.54 -4.11 -28.15
N MET A 195 -10.02 -4.20 -26.92
CA MET A 195 -8.66 -3.75 -26.60
C MET A 195 -7.61 -4.84 -26.80
N ASN A 196 -6.47 -4.47 -27.39
CA ASN A 196 -5.32 -5.36 -27.58
C ASN A 196 -4.32 -5.35 -26.40
N HIS A 197 -4.57 -4.53 -25.38
CA HIS A 197 -3.75 -4.42 -24.17
C HIS A 197 -4.63 -4.09 -22.96
N GLU A 198 -4.10 -4.30 -21.76
CA GLU A 198 -4.74 -3.87 -20.52
C GLU A 198 -4.41 -2.40 -20.24
N ILE A 199 -5.44 -1.59 -19.91
CA ILE A 199 -5.22 -0.19 -19.51
C ILE A 199 -4.28 -0.09 -18.31
N PRO A 200 -3.43 0.95 -18.22
CA PRO A 200 -2.57 1.15 -17.07
C PRO A 200 -3.39 1.46 -15.82
N VAL A 201 -2.82 1.14 -14.67
CA VAL A 201 -3.29 1.65 -13.38
C VAL A 201 -3.22 3.17 -13.42
N THR A 202 -4.35 3.86 -13.42
CA THR A 202 -4.41 5.30 -13.60
C THR A 202 -4.68 6.02 -12.29
N ARG A 203 -3.92 7.07 -12.00
CA ARG A 203 -4.12 8.00 -10.88
C ARG A 203 -4.43 9.39 -11.42
N ASP A 204 -5.47 10.01 -10.87
CA ASP A 204 -5.83 11.40 -11.15
C ASP A 204 -6.19 12.08 -9.83
N ASP A 205 -5.51 13.19 -9.56
CA ASP A 205 -5.66 13.95 -8.32
C ASP A 205 -7.01 14.69 -8.29
N TYR A 206 -7.64 14.95 -9.45
CA TYR A 206 -8.95 15.60 -9.56
C TYR A 206 -10.09 14.80 -8.92
N PHE A 207 -10.04 13.47 -9.00
CA PHE A 207 -10.97 12.59 -8.29
C PHE A 207 -10.37 11.95 -7.05
N CYS A 208 -9.18 12.41 -6.61
CA CYS A 208 -8.55 11.96 -5.37
C CYS A 208 -8.46 10.43 -5.27
N GLY A 209 -8.09 9.75 -6.36
CA GLY A 209 -8.25 8.31 -6.42
C GLY A 209 -7.33 7.61 -7.42
N TYR A 210 -7.66 6.35 -7.67
CA TYR A 210 -7.00 5.50 -8.64
C TYR A 210 -8.01 4.56 -9.31
N LEU A 211 -7.68 4.09 -10.50
CA LEU A 211 -8.53 3.23 -11.32
C LEU A 211 -7.68 2.14 -11.97
N ARG A 212 -8.21 0.92 -12.04
CA ARG A 212 -7.63 -0.15 -12.88
C ARG A 212 -8.71 -1.08 -13.44
N ARG A 213 -8.34 -1.85 -14.46
CA ARG A 213 -9.16 -2.98 -14.93
C ARG A 213 -9.25 -4.04 -13.84
N GLU A 214 -10.45 -4.59 -13.63
CA GLU A 214 -10.75 -5.75 -12.78
C GLU A 214 -11.53 -6.74 -13.63
N GLN A 215 -10.80 -7.68 -14.26
CA GLN A 215 -11.37 -8.62 -15.23
C GLN A 215 -12.10 -7.90 -16.36
N LYS A 216 -13.44 -7.98 -16.42
CA LYS A 216 -14.29 -7.27 -17.39
C LYS A 216 -14.87 -5.96 -16.87
N SER A 217 -14.60 -5.63 -15.61
CA SER A 217 -15.12 -4.45 -14.91
C SER A 217 -13.98 -3.47 -14.62
N VAL A 218 -14.31 -2.33 -14.02
CA VAL A 218 -13.33 -1.37 -13.50
C VAL A 218 -13.39 -1.35 -11.99
N LEU A 219 -12.23 -1.28 -11.34
CA LEU A 219 -12.10 -0.99 -9.92
C LEU A 219 -11.65 0.46 -9.73
N ILE A 220 -12.43 1.23 -8.96
CA ILE A 220 -12.16 2.63 -8.62
C ILE A 220 -11.96 2.76 -7.11
N GLY A 221 -10.78 3.19 -6.67
CA GLY A 221 -10.52 3.50 -5.26
C GLY A 221 -10.48 4.99 -5.03
N ILE A 222 -11.17 5.43 -3.98
CA ILE A 222 -11.36 6.85 -3.65
C ILE A 222 -10.84 7.12 -2.23
N TYR A 223 -10.04 8.17 -2.09
CA TYR A 223 -9.70 8.69 -0.78
C TYR A 223 -10.79 9.67 -0.33
N ASP A 224 -11.53 9.31 0.70
CA ASP A 224 -12.52 10.19 1.34
C ASP A 224 -11.84 11.47 1.88
N LYS A 225 -12.28 12.61 1.34
CA LYS A 225 -11.78 13.94 1.71
C LYS A 225 -12.74 14.71 2.62
N GLN A 226 -13.95 14.19 2.83
CA GLN A 226 -15.00 14.88 3.57
C GLN A 226 -15.06 14.41 5.01
N ALA A 227 -15.07 13.09 5.22
CA ALA A 227 -15.34 12.50 6.52
C ALA A 227 -14.53 11.22 6.79
N PRO A 228 -13.19 11.25 6.64
CA PRO A 228 -12.35 10.07 6.88
C PRO A 228 -12.59 9.49 8.28
N GLN A 229 -12.87 8.19 8.33
CA GLN A 229 -13.23 7.51 9.57
C GLN A 229 -12.07 6.72 10.15
N ALA A 230 -11.69 7.06 11.39
CA ALA A 230 -10.79 6.23 12.19
C ALA A 230 -11.59 5.18 12.96
N VAL A 231 -11.11 3.94 12.94
CA VAL A 231 -11.77 2.77 13.51
C VAL A 231 -10.84 2.00 14.44
N TRP A 232 -11.42 1.14 15.27
CA TRP A 232 -10.68 0.27 16.19
C TRP A 232 -9.70 1.04 17.09
N LEU A 233 -10.11 2.21 17.59
CA LEU A 233 -9.26 3.09 18.41
C LEU A 233 -8.79 2.41 19.71
N GLU A 234 -9.63 1.53 20.25
CA GLU A 234 -9.35 0.69 21.43
C GLU A 234 -8.72 -0.67 21.06
N GLY A 235 -8.37 -0.88 19.80
CA GLY A 235 -7.85 -2.12 19.25
C GLY A 235 -8.84 -2.85 18.34
N CYS A 236 -8.31 -3.56 17.36
CA CYS A 236 -9.11 -4.40 16.47
C CYS A 236 -9.54 -5.69 17.21
N PRO A 237 -10.78 -6.17 17.05
CA PRO A 237 -11.21 -7.46 17.59
C PRO A 237 -10.27 -8.58 17.13
N TRP A 238 -9.79 -9.41 18.05
CA TRP A 238 -8.79 -10.44 17.74
C TRP A 238 -9.28 -11.54 16.80
N ASP A 239 -10.59 -11.69 16.66
CA ASP A 239 -11.30 -12.60 15.76
C ASP A 239 -11.61 -11.95 14.39
N SER A 240 -11.18 -10.70 14.17
CA SER A 240 -11.31 -10.00 12.89
C SER A 240 -10.34 -10.57 11.84
N GLU A 241 -10.88 -11.36 10.91
CA GLU A 241 -10.10 -11.96 9.80
C GLU A 241 -10.34 -11.25 8.46
N HIS A 242 -11.60 -10.97 8.12
CA HIS A 242 -12.02 -10.42 6.82
C HIS A 242 -13.09 -9.33 6.98
N GLU A 243 -13.08 -8.63 8.12
CA GLU A 243 -14.10 -7.61 8.39
C GLU A 243 -14.03 -6.48 7.37
N LEU A 244 -15.20 -6.22 6.78
CA LEU A 244 -15.47 -5.02 6.00
C LEU A 244 -16.44 -4.17 6.80
N PHE A 245 -16.29 -2.87 6.67
CA PHE A 245 -17.22 -1.91 7.23
C PHE A 245 -18.39 -1.68 6.29
N ASP A 246 -19.49 -1.15 6.82
CA ASP A 246 -20.58 -0.67 5.97
C ASP A 246 -20.04 0.42 5.02
N PRO A 247 -20.34 0.33 3.71
CA PRO A 247 -19.96 1.37 2.77
C PRO A 247 -20.58 2.73 3.12
N ASN A 248 -19.78 3.79 3.00
CA ASN A 248 -20.25 5.16 3.11
C ASN A 248 -20.11 5.83 1.73
N LEU A 249 -21.12 5.61 0.88
CA LEU A 249 -21.11 6.14 -0.48
C LEU A 249 -21.14 7.67 -0.49
N ASP A 250 -21.94 8.29 0.38
CA ASP A 250 -22.09 9.75 0.44
C ASP A 250 -20.74 10.46 0.60
N ALA A 251 -19.83 9.90 1.40
CA ALA A 251 -18.50 10.46 1.61
C ALA A 251 -17.57 10.37 0.39
N ILE A 252 -17.81 9.43 -0.53
CA ILE A 252 -16.99 9.23 -1.74
C ILE A 252 -17.68 9.67 -3.03
N SER A 253 -18.99 9.89 -3.02
CA SER A 253 -19.80 10.22 -4.19
C SER A 253 -19.28 11.42 -4.99
N PRO A 254 -18.90 12.57 -4.38
CA PRO A 254 -18.40 13.72 -5.14
C PRO A 254 -17.14 13.40 -5.96
N TRP A 255 -16.27 12.55 -5.42
CA TRP A 255 -15.05 12.13 -6.08
C TRP A 255 -15.32 11.04 -7.11
N LEU A 256 -16.28 10.16 -6.85
CA LEU A 256 -16.72 9.17 -7.83
C LEU A 256 -17.37 9.84 -9.05
N GLU A 257 -18.17 10.88 -8.84
CA GLU A 257 -18.71 11.74 -9.91
C GLU A 257 -17.60 12.39 -10.74
N ASN A 258 -16.55 12.92 -10.09
CA ASN A 258 -15.37 13.43 -10.79
C ASN A 258 -14.67 12.34 -11.61
N CYS A 259 -14.60 11.10 -11.09
CA CYS A 259 -14.05 9.98 -11.85
C CYS A 259 -14.89 9.68 -13.10
N PHE A 260 -16.21 9.71 -13.01
CA PHE A 260 -17.09 9.48 -14.17
C PHE A 260 -17.01 10.62 -15.20
N GLN A 261 -16.75 11.86 -14.79
CA GLN A 261 -16.43 12.94 -15.72
C GLN A 261 -15.14 12.68 -16.51
N ARG A 262 -14.15 12.01 -15.91
CA ARG A 262 -12.89 11.59 -16.57
C ARG A 262 -13.05 10.33 -17.41
N TYR A 263 -14.02 9.48 -17.08
CA TYR A 263 -14.29 8.21 -17.75
C TYR A 263 -15.76 8.11 -18.15
N PRO A 264 -16.21 8.83 -19.21
CA PRO A 264 -17.63 8.91 -19.57
C PRO A 264 -18.30 7.55 -19.81
N VAL A 265 -17.54 6.56 -20.31
CA VAL A 265 -17.92 5.15 -20.47
C VAL A 265 -18.47 4.50 -19.19
N LEU A 266 -18.08 5.01 -18.03
CA LEU A 266 -18.49 4.50 -16.72
C LEU A 266 -19.77 5.15 -16.17
N THR A 267 -20.21 6.28 -16.73
CA THR A 267 -21.35 7.07 -16.22
C THR A 267 -22.64 6.25 -16.13
N ASP A 268 -22.92 5.43 -17.14
CA ASP A 268 -24.14 4.62 -17.22
C ASP A 268 -23.96 3.20 -16.66
N ARG A 269 -22.81 2.90 -16.04
CA ARG A 269 -22.49 1.56 -15.51
C ARG A 269 -22.94 1.46 -14.04
N GLY A 270 -23.57 0.35 -13.68
CA GLY A 270 -23.89 0.07 -12.29
C GLY A 270 -22.66 -0.26 -11.45
N ILE A 271 -22.85 -0.37 -10.13
CA ILE A 271 -21.82 -0.79 -9.17
C ILE A 271 -22.18 -2.19 -8.67
N LYS A 272 -21.34 -3.18 -8.96
CA LYS A 272 -21.52 -4.58 -8.53
C LYS A 272 -21.09 -4.82 -7.10
N ARG A 273 -20.03 -4.13 -6.66
CA ARG A 273 -19.41 -4.35 -5.35
C ARG A 273 -18.85 -3.05 -4.81
N ILE A 274 -19.07 -2.82 -3.53
CA ILE A 274 -18.44 -1.74 -2.78
C ILE A 274 -17.71 -2.39 -1.62
N VAL A 275 -16.46 -2.00 -1.41
CA VAL A 275 -15.63 -2.51 -0.32
C VAL A 275 -15.16 -1.32 0.50
N ASN A 276 -15.42 -1.37 1.80
CA ASN A 276 -14.88 -0.45 2.79
C ASN A 276 -14.02 -1.24 3.77
N GLY A 277 -12.70 -1.07 3.72
CA GLY A 277 -11.75 -1.83 4.54
C GLY A 277 -10.82 -0.92 5.34
N GLY A 278 -10.14 -1.49 6.33
CA GLY A 278 -9.18 -0.78 7.17
C GLY A 278 -7.78 -0.72 6.54
N ILE A 279 -7.12 0.44 6.63
CA ILE A 279 -5.71 0.64 6.30
C ILE A 279 -5.02 1.26 7.52
N THR A 280 -3.87 0.74 7.90
CA THR A 280 -3.07 1.30 8.99
C THR A 280 -2.29 2.52 8.52
N TYR A 281 -2.39 3.61 9.27
CA TYR A 281 -1.65 4.84 9.12
C TYR A 281 -0.82 5.12 10.37
N THR A 282 0.36 5.67 10.15
CA THR A 282 1.12 6.40 11.14
C THR A 282 0.85 7.90 10.97
N PRO A 283 1.25 8.76 11.93
CA PRO A 283 1.06 10.21 11.84
C PRO A 283 1.61 10.89 10.57
N ASP A 284 2.61 10.29 9.93
CA ASP A 284 3.28 10.82 8.73
C ASP A 284 3.08 9.94 7.50
N GLY A 285 2.18 8.95 7.57
CA GLY A 285 1.88 8.04 6.47
C GLY A 285 2.99 7.02 6.14
N ALA A 286 4.17 7.13 6.74
CA ALA A 286 5.30 6.23 6.51
C ALA A 286 5.24 5.03 7.47
N MET A 287 5.61 3.84 7.00
CA MET A 287 5.62 2.64 7.87
C MET A 287 6.61 2.78 9.03
N LEU A 288 6.44 1.95 10.05
CA LEU A 288 7.44 1.69 11.09
C LEU A 288 8.31 0.51 10.61
N LEU A 289 9.55 0.80 10.21
CA LEU A 289 10.50 -0.19 9.69
C LEU A 289 11.85 -0.07 10.38
N GLY A 290 12.19 -1.02 11.25
CA GLY A 290 13.47 -1.04 11.95
C GLY A 290 13.36 -1.45 13.43
N PRO A 291 14.39 -1.15 14.25
CA PRO A 291 14.42 -1.56 15.65
C PRO A 291 13.38 -0.79 16.48
N ALA A 292 12.69 -1.49 17.37
CA ALA A 292 11.77 -0.90 18.31
C ALA A 292 12.52 -0.05 19.37
N PRO A 293 11.99 1.11 19.76
CA PRO A 293 12.62 1.98 20.75
C PRO A 293 12.78 1.24 22.09
N GLY A 294 14.00 1.23 22.64
CA GLY A 294 14.29 0.63 23.94
C GLY A 294 14.29 -0.90 24.01
N HIS A 295 14.05 -1.61 22.90
CA HIS A 295 13.89 -3.07 22.89
C HIS A 295 14.86 -3.74 21.91
N PRO A 296 16.08 -4.12 22.36
CA PRO A 296 17.06 -4.80 21.52
C PRO A 296 16.47 -6.06 20.88
N ASN A 297 16.73 -6.26 19.59
CA ASN A 297 16.25 -7.39 18.78
C ASN A 297 14.72 -7.51 18.65
N TYR A 298 13.96 -6.51 19.07
CA TYR A 298 12.56 -6.35 18.68
C TYR A 298 12.51 -5.41 17.47
N TRP A 299 11.87 -5.85 16.39
CA TRP A 299 11.79 -5.12 15.13
C TRP A 299 10.34 -4.82 14.77
N LEU A 300 10.13 -3.73 14.06
CA LEU A 300 8.84 -3.29 13.55
C LEU A 300 8.84 -3.33 12.02
N ALA A 301 7.75 -3.82 11.45
CA ALA A 301 7.42 -3.81 10.02
C ALA A 301 5.90 -3.65 9.87
N CYS A 302 5.37 -2.51 10.33
CA CYS A 302 3.92 -2.27 10.46
C CYS A 302 3.54 -0.81 10.19
N GLY A 303 2.24 -0.49 10.16
CA GLY A 303 1.76 0.86 9.82
C GLY A 303 1.90 1.21 8.33
N ALA A 304 1.83 0.21 7.45
CA ALA A 304 2.02 0.41 6.02
C ALA A 304 0.72 0.86 5.34
N THR A 305 0.73 2.05 4.71
CA THR A 305 -0.45 2.61 4.03
C THR A 305 -0.69 2.03 2.64
N VAL A 306 0.32 1.41 2.03
CA VAL A 306 0.26 0.65 0.76
C VAL A 306 1.10 -0.63 0.87
N GLY A 307 0.70 -1.50 1.81
CA GLY A 307 1.48 -2.69 2.21
C GLY A 307 1.85 -3.66 1.09
N ILE A 308 1.04 -3.79 0.02
CA ILE A 308 1.40 -4.65 -1.13
C ILE A 308 2.62 -4.10 -1.87
N ALA A 309 2.65 -2.79 -2.13
CA ALA A 309 3.78 -2.18 -2.83
C ALA A 309 5.03 -2.03 -1.94
N TRP A 310 4.87 -2.08 -0.62
CA TRP A 310 5.96 -1.90 0.34
C TRP A 310 6.52 -3.21 0.89
N GLY A 311 5.69 -4.24 1.00
CA GLY A 311 5.97 -5.47 1.74
C GLY A 311 7.27 -6.16 1.32
N PRO A 312 7.48 -6.48 0.03
CA PRO A 312 8.70 -7.16 -0.40
C PRO A 312 9.97 -6.34 -0.10
N GLY A 313 9.98 -5.05 -0.45
CA GLY A 313 11.15 -4.19 -0.26
C GLY A 313 11.44 -3.91 1.22
N ALA A 314 10.40 -3.70 2.03
CA ALA A 314 10.52 -3.54 3.48
C ALA A 314 11.04 -4.83 4.15
N GLY A 315 10.50 -5.98 3.74
CA GLY A 315 10.95 -7.29 4.21
C GLY A 315 12.43 -7.53 3.92
N ARG A 316 12.88 -7.24 2.68
CA ARG A 316 14.30 -7.34 2.30
C ARG A 316 15.18 -6.41 3.13
N ALA A 317 14.82 -5.13 3.24
CA ALA A 317 15.61 -4.15 3.99
C ALA A 317 15.74 -4.55 5.46
N LEU A 318 14.65 -5.02 6.08
CA LEU A 318 14.69 -5.46 7.48
C LEU A 318 15.50 -6.76 7.64
N ALA A 319 15.35 -7.72 6.74
CA ALA A 319 16.13 -8.95 6.76
C ALA A 319 17.64 -8.68 6.65
N GLN A 320 18.05 -7.80 5.74
CA GLN A 320 19.45 -7.36 5.64
C GLN A 320 19.93 -6.71 6.94
N TRP A 321 19.11 -5.85 7.55
CA TRP A 321 19.47 -5.21 8.81
C TRP A 321 19.65 -6.23 9.94
N ILE A 322 18.75 -7.21 10.06
CA ILE A 322 18.84 -8.27 11.06
C ILE A 322 20.10 -9.11 10.86
N VAL A 323 20.40 -9.53 9.63
CA VAL A 323 21.48 -10.47 9.33
C VAL A 323 22.86 -9.79 9.29
N HIS A 324 22.94 -8.58 8.74
CA HIS A 324 24.22 -7.89 8.46
C HIS A 324 24.48 -6.68 9.37
N GLY A 325 23.52 -6.28 10.19
CA GLY A 325 23.62 -5.08 11.03
C GLY A 325 23.29 -3.76 10.31
N SER A 326 23.02 -3.79 9.00
CA SER A 326 22.55 -2.64 8.22
C SER A 326 21.81 -3.07 6.94
N ALA A 327 20.90 -2.24 6.43
CA ALA A 327 20.29 -2.38 5.12
C ALA A 327 21.10 -1.65 4.02
N ASP A 328 20.90 -2.02 2.76
CA ASP A 328 21.50 -1.33 1.60
C ASP A 328 20.81 0.00 1.25
N ILE A 329 19.61 0.23 1.78
CA ILE A 329 18.87 1.49 1.71
C ILE A 329 18.84 2.19 3.07
N SER A 330 18.78 3.53 3.05
CA SER A 330 18.54 4.30 4.27
C SER A 330 17.09 4.16 4.73
N THR A 331 16.89 3.49 5.87
CA THR A 331 15.56 3.33 6.49
C THR A 331 15.18 4.50 7.40
N ARG A 332 15.97 5.58 7.46
CA ARG A 332 15.78 6.70 8.39
C ARG A 332 14.37 7.31 8.36
N ALA A 333 13.78 7.45 7.16
CA ALA A 333 12.42 7.98 7.00
C ALA A 333 11.33 7.06 7.57
N PHE A 334 11.65 5.78 7.78
CA PHE A 334 10.75 4.76 8.32
C PHE A 334 11.14 4.33 9.74
N ASP A 335 12.21 4.90 10.30
CA ASP A 335 12.73 4.49 11.61
C ASP A 335 11.64 4.68 12.67
N PRO A 336 11.28 3.63 13.44
CA PRO A 336 10.22 3.76 14.43
C PRO A 336 10.53 4.78 15.53
N ARG A 337 11.82 5.08 15.77
CA ARG A 337 12.30 6.00 16.79
C ARG A 337 12.19 7.47 16.37
N ARG A 338 11.63 7.75 15.18
CA ARG A 338 11.28 9.13 14.78
C ARG A 338 10.11 9.68 15.60
N PHE A 339 9.29 8.80 16.16
CA PHE A 339 8.27 9.13 17.15
C PHE A 339 8.82 8.92 18.54
N GLY A 340 8.45 9.79 19.48
CA GLY A 340 8.87 9.73 20.88
C GLY A 340 7.72 10.05 21.81
N ASP A 341 8.02 10.18 23.10
CA ASP A 341 7.04 10.28 24.19
C ASP A 341 6.13 11.53 24.13
N TRP A 342 6.44 12.48 23.25
CA TRP A 342 5.61 13.65 22.98
C TRP A 342 4.31 13.30 22.25
N LEU A 343 4.26 12.13 21.61
CA LEU A 343 3.17 11.72 20.74
C LEU A 343 2.09 10.99 21.53
N GLY A 344 0.91 11.61 21.64
CA GLY A 344 -0.29 11.00 22.23
C GLY A 344 -1.20 10.34 21.19
N ALA A 345 -2.10 9.47 21.65
CA ALA A 345 -3.06 8.77 20.79
C ALA A 345 -3.98 9.73 19.99
N GLU A 346 -4.36 10.85 20.58
CA GLU A 346 -5.16 11.89 19.91
C GLU A 346 -4.39 12.54 18.77
N TYR A 347 -3.15 12.98 19.01
CA TYR A 347 -2.28 13.53 17.98
C TYR A 347 -2.03 12.52 16.85
N ALA A 348 -1.79 11.24 17.20
CA ALA A 348 -1.61 10.19 16.21
C ALA A 348 -2.82 10.06 15.28
N ARG A 349 -4.03 10.11 15.87
CA ARG A 349 -5.30 10.05 15.13
C ARG A 349 -5.50 11.27 14.25
N GLU A 350 -5.33 12.48 14.78
CA GLU A 350 -5.48 13.72 14.01
C GLU A 350 -4.55 13.75 12.79
N ARG A 351 -3.26 13.44 13.01
CA ARG A 351 -2.26 13.44 11.95
C ARG A 351 -2.45 12.31 10.94
N ALA A 352 -2.87 11.12 11.38
CA ALA A 352 -3.21 10.03 10.45
C ALA A 352 -4.39 10.42 9.55
N ILE A 353 -5.43 11.04 10.13
CA ILE A 353 -6.58 11.56 9.38
C ILE A 353 -6.12 12.61 8.37
N GLU A 354 -5.29 13.55 8.79
CA GLU A 354 -4.73 14.58 7.91
C GLU A 354 -3.94 13.97 6.76
N ASP A 355 -3.03 13.02 7.02
CA ASP A 355 -2.25 12.33 5.97
C ASP A 355 -3.15 11.64 4.93
N TYR A 356 -4.20 10.95 5.39
CA TYR A 356 -5.21 10.35 4.50
C TYR A 356 -5.96 11.42 3.67
N THR A 357 -6.36 12.51 4.31
CA THR A 357 -7.07 13.62 3.66
C THR A 357 -6.19 14.33 2.64
N ILE A 358 -4.90 14.52 2.87
CA ILE A 358 -4.00 15.19 1.90
C ILE A 358 -3.43 14.22 0.85
N ARG A 359 -3.73 12.93 0.92
CA ARG A 359 -3.25 11.95 -0.07
C ARG A 359 -3.79 12.31 -1.47
N GLN A 360 -2.94 12.30 -2.51
CA GLN A 360 -3.29 12.82 -3.85
C GLN A 360 -3.43 14.36 -3.92
N ALA A 361 -3.08 15.11 -2.87
CA ALA A 361 -2.82 16.54 -3.03
C ALA A 361 -1.45 16.75 -3.67
N LEU A 362 -1.31 17.88 -4.36
CA LEU A 362 0.00 18.39 -4.78
C LEU A 362 0.87 18.67 -3.54
N PRO A 363 2.13 18.18 -3.50
CA PRO A 363 3.04 18.38 -2.37
C PRO A 363 3.44 19.83 -2.09
#